data_AF-A0A2E6MHG1-F1
#
_entry.id   AF-A0A2E6MHG1-F1
#
_cell.length_a   1.000
_cell.length_b   1.000
_cell.length_c   1.000
_cell.angle_alpha   90.00
_cell.angle_beta   90.00
_cell.angle_gamma   90.00
#
_symmetry.space_group_name_H-M   'P 1'
#
loop_
_entity.id
_entity.type
_entity.pdbx_description
1 polymer ?
#
loop_
_entity_poly.entity_id
_entity_poly.type
_entity_poly.pdbx_seq_one_letter_code
_entity_poly.pdbx_strand_id
1 'polypeptide(L)'
;MVTINESKEVLKLLISKGISFKLHNEIPVIYSKNKVDPELFKIAKKYREGIARILIKEKESIYKKYKISKNTEKKFFKIILEEKFNMKL
;
A
#
# COMPACT_ATOMS: atom_id res chain seq x y z
N MET A 1 16.61 9.68 -11.22
CA MET A 1 15.39 9.92 -10.42
C MET A 1 14.43 8.78 -10.73
N VAL A 2 13.91 8.05 -9.73
CA VAL A 2 13.01 6.92 -9.97
C VAL A 2 11.62 7.44 -10.40
N THR A 3 11.08 6.93 -11.50
CA THR A 3 9.76 7.33 -11.99
C THR A 3 8.64 6.62 -11.24
N ILE A 4 7.43 7.19 -11.30
CA ILE A 4 6.25 6.58 -10.71
C ILE A 4 5.87 5.27 -11.42
N ASN A 5 6.15 5.16 -12.72
CA ASN A 5 5.85 3.97 -13.52
C ASN A 5 6.78 2.81 -13.14
N GLU A 6 8.08 3.05 -13.02
CA GLU A 6 9.02 2.04 -12.52
C GLU A 6 8.64 1.57 -11.12
N SER A 7 8.24 2.51 -10.24
CA SER A 7 7.78 2.18 -8.89
C SER A 7 6.52 1.30 -8.89
N LYS A 8 5.63 1.50 -9.87
CA LYS A 8 4.42 0.69 -10.03
C LYS A 8 4.74 -0.74 -10.46
N GLU A 9 5.66 -0.91 -11.41
CA GLU A 9 6.09 -2.25 -11.84
C GLU A 9 6.85 -2.98 -10.72
N VAL A 10 7.72 -2.27 -10.00
CA VAL A 10 8.40 -2.83 -8.82
C VAL A 10 7.41 -3.20 -7.73
N LEU A 11 6.40 -2.38 -7.45
CA LEU A 11 5.37 -2.72 -6.46
C LEU A 11 4.62 -4.00 -6.85
N LYS A 12 4.23 -4.15 -8.13
CA LYS A 12 3.58 -5.38 -8.62
C LYS A 12 4.49 -6.60 -8.46
N LEU A 13 5.78 -6.47 -8.77
CA LEU A 13 6.76 -7.54 -8.60
C LEU A 13 6.90 -7.94 -7.12
N LEU A 14 7.01 -6.97 -6.21
CA LEU A 14 7.14 -7.25 -4.78
C LEU A 14 5.88 -7.96 -4.25
N ILE A 15 4.68 -7.50 -4.66
CA ILE A 15 3.41 -8.14 -4.29
C ILE A 15 3.34 -9.57 -4.86
N SER A 16 3.75 -9.81 -6.11
CA SER A 16 3.74 -11.16 -6.69
C SER A 16 4.73 -12.12 -6.02
N LYS A 17 5.75 -11.59 -5.35
CA LYS A 17 6.66 -12.34 -4.46
C LYS A 17 6.14 -12.48 -3.03
N GLY A 18 4.89 -12.10 -2.76
CA GLY A 18 4.24 -12.25 -1.47
C GLY A 18 4.51 -11.12 -0.47
N ILE A 19 5.13 -10.02 -0.90
CA ILE A 19 5.38 -8.87 -0.02
C ILE A 19 4.13 -8.01 0.06
N SER A 20 3.56 -7.94 1.26
CA SER A 20 2.42 -7.06 1.54
C SER A 20 2.91 -5.72 2.08
N PHE A 21 2.28 -4.64 1.62
CA PHE A 21 2.57 -3.28 2.08
C PHE A 21 1.38 -2.72 2.84
N LYS A 22 1.68 -2.13 4.00
CA LYS A 22 0.76 -1.27 4.76
C LYS A 22 1.28 0.16 4.76
N LEU A 23 0.38 1.12 4.92
CA LEU A 23 0.75 2.53 5.05
C LEU A 23 0.50 2.98 6.48
N HIS A 24 1.56 3.38 7.19
CA HIS A 24 1.49 3.94 8.54
C HIS A 24 2.01 5.37 8.48
N ASN A 25 1.17 6.37 8.79
CA ASN A 25 1.56 7.79 8.72
C ASN A 25 2.28 8.15 7.40
N GLU A 26 1.70 7.71 6.27
CA GLU A 26 2.24 7.93 4.92
C GLU A 26 3.58 7.23 4.61
N ILE A 27 4.06 6.42 5.55
CA ILE A 27 5.24 5.60 5.38
C ILE A 27 4.81 4.18 4.97
N PRO A 28 5.28 3.67 3.82
CA PRO A 28 5.05 2.28 3.45
C PRO A 28 5.90 1.36 4.32
N VAL A 29 5.26 0.36 4.90
CA VAL A 29 5.88 -0.66 5.75
C VAL A 29 5.61 -2.03 5.15
N ILE A 30 6.64 -2.86 5.08
CA ILE A 30 6.51 -4.25 4.66
C ILE A 30 5.91 -5.03 5.83
N TYR A 31 4.79 -5.69 5.58
CA TYR A 31 4.13 -6.58 6.53
C TYR A 31 4.32 -8.02 6.07
N SER A 32 5.11 -8.79 6.81
CA SER A 32 5.38 -10.20 6.51
C SER A 32 5.50 -11.00 7.81
N LYS A 33 4.91 -12.19 7.85
CA LYS A 33 5.09 -13.15 8.95
C LYS A 33 6.45 -13.86 8.86
N ASN A 34 7.00 -13.97 7.66
CA ASN A 34 8.26 -14.64 7.38
C ASN A 34 9.37 -13.63 7.13
N LYS A 35 10.62 -14.06 7.30
CA LYS A 35 11.78 -13.26 6.94
C LYS A 35 11.70 -12.90 5.44
N VAL A 36 11.80 -11.60 5.15
CA VAL A 36 11.79 -11.09 3.78
C VAL A 36 13.17 -11.31 3.18
N ASP A 37 13.20 -11.76 1.92
CA ASP A 37 14.43 -11.89 1.15
C ASP A 37 15.22 -10.55 1.17
N PRO A 38 16.52 -10.56 1.50
CA PRO A 38 17.32 -9.33 1.59
C PRO A 38 17.40 -8.53 0.29
N GLU A 39 17.37 -9.17 -0.88
CA GLU A 39 17.37 -8.49 -2.17
C GLU A 39 16.04 -7.80 -2.44
N LEU A 40 14.93 -8.49 -2.16
CA LEU A 40 13.59 -7.88 -2.26
C LEU A 40 13.44 -6.70 -1.29
N PHE A 41 14.02 -6.80 -0.10
CA PHE A 41 14.05 -5.69 0.86
C PHE A 41 14.86 -4.49 0.33
N LYS A 42 16.04 -4.73 -0.27
CA LYS A 42 16.84 -3.68 -0.91
C LYS A 42 16.08 -2.99 -2.04
N ILE A 43 15.38 -3.77 -2.87
CA ILE A 43 14.52 -3.23 -3.94
C ILE A 43 13.40 -2.37 -3.34
N ALA A 44 12.65 -2.89 -2.37
CA ALA A 44 11.58 -2.13 -1.71
C ALA A 44 12.09 -0.81 -1.09
N LYS A 45 13.29 -0.84 -0.47
CA LYS A 45 13.93 0.36 0.09
C LYS A 45 14.29 1.37 -1.00
N LYS A 46 14.84 0.93 -2.13
CA LYS A 46 15.20 1.79 -3.27
C LYS A 46 14.00 2.52 -3.87
N TYR A 47 12.84 1.85 -3.93
CA TYR A 47 11.60 2.39 -4.53
C TYR A 47 10.60 2.94 -3.50
N ARG A 48 11.01 3.10 -2.23
CA ARG A 48 10.13 3.42 -1.09
C ARG A 48 9.26 4.65 -1.32
N GLU A 49 9.82 5.76 -1.80
CA GLU A 49 9.06 7.00 -2.00
C GLU A 49 8.01 6.86 -3.11
N GLY A 50 8.36 6.19 -4.20
CA GLY A 50 7.41 5.92 -5.29
C GLY A 50 6.28 5.01 -4.84
N ILE A 51 6.60 3.96 -4.08
CA ILE A 51 5.62 3.07 -3.45
C ILE A 51 4.71 3.85 -2.50
N ALA A 52 5.27 4.73 -1.66
CA ALA A 52 4.51 5.59 -0.75
C ALA A 52 3.48 6.43 -1.52
N ARG A 53 3.91 7.13 -2.58
CA ARG A 53 3.04 7.95 -3.42
C ARG A 53 1.91 7.14 -4.06
N ILE A 54 2.19 5.92 -4.53
CA ILE A 54 1.17 5.04 -5.10
C ILE A 54 0.13 4.67 -4.03
N LEU A 55 0.59 4.24 -2.85
CA LEU A 55 -0.30 3.84 -1.75
C LEU A 55 -1.13 5.01 -1.21
N ILE A 56 -0.55 6.22 -1.14
CA ILE A 56 -1.28 7.44 -0.73
C ILE A 56 -2.42 7.74 -1.72
N LYS A 57 -2.15 7.70 -3.03
CA LYS A 57 -3.19 7.88 -4.06
C LYS A 57 -4.27 6.80 -3.99
N GLU A 58 -3.87 5.56 -3.72
CA GLU A 58 -4.80 4.45 -3.51
C GLU A 58 -5.70 4.70 -2.29
N LYS A 59 -5.12 5.10 -1.15
CA LYS A 59 -5.84 5.49 0.08
C LYS A 59 -6.87 6.57 -0.20
N GLU A 60 -6.48 7.64 -0.86
CA GLU A 60 -7.37 8.76 -1.20
C GLU A 60 -8.54 8.33 -2.08
N SER A 61 -8.27 7.49 -3.09
CA SER A 61 -9.29 6.94 -3.98
C SER A 61 -10.31 6.09 -3.21
N ILE A 62 -9.84 5.20 -2.33
CA ILE A 62 -10.71 4.35 -1.52
C ILE A 62 -11.51 5.17 -0.52
N TYR A 63 -10.89 6.18 0.12
CA TYR A 63 -11.59 7.05 1.05
C TYR A 63 -12.71 7.86 0.37
N LYS A 64 -12.50 8.33 -0.86
CA LYS A 64 -13.56 8.97 -1.66
C LYS A 64 -14.73 8.01 -1.88
N LYS A 65 -14.47 6.74 -2.23
CA LYS A 65 -15.51 5.72 -2.38
C LYS A 65 -16.25 5.46 -1.06
N TYR A 66 -15.51 5.28 0.04
CA TYR A 66 -16.07 5.12 1.38
C TYR A 66 -17.08 6.22 1.75
N LYS A 67 -16.79 7.49 1.41
CA LYS A 67 -17.69 8.62 1.73
C LYS A 67 -19.05 8.52 1.04
N ILE A 68 -19.10 7.98 -0.18
CA ILE A 68 -20.34 7.91 -1.00
C ILE A 68 -21.05 6.56 -0.89
N SER A 69 -20.36 5.51 -0.44
CA SER A 69 -20.92 4.17 -0.29
C SER A 69 -21.90 4.04 0.88
N LYS A 70 -22.73 3.00 0.82
CA LYS A 70 -23.72 2.64 1.86
C LYS A 70 -23.62 1.16 2.24
N ASN A 71 -24.18 0.80 3.39
CA ASN A 71 -24.34 -0.59 3.85
C ASN A 71 -23.02 -1.41 3.79
N THR A 72 -23.06 -2.58 3.15
CA THR A 72 -21.95 -3.53 3.06
C THR A 72 -20.74 -2.96 2.34
N GLU A 73 -20.94 -2.18 1.27
CA GLU A 73 -19.86 -1.56 0.51
C GLU A 73 -19.07 -0.57 1.38
N LYS A 74 -19.79 0.21 2.20
CA LYS A 74 -19.17 1.13 3.17
C LYS A 74 -18.35 0.37 4.21
N LYS A 75 -18.87 -0.75 4.74
CA LYS A 75 -18.12 -1.62 5.68
C LYS A 75 -16.86 -2.19 5.03
N PHE A 76 -16.95 -2.63 3.77
CA PHE A 76 -15.80 -3.16 3.04
C PHE A 76 -14.70 -2.11 2.86
N PHE A 77 -15.04 -0.90 2.41
CA PHE A 77 -14.03 0.16 2.29
C PHE A 77 -13.47 0.61 3.63
N LYS A 78 -14.28 0.60 4.70
CA LYS A 78 -13.82 0.86 6.06
C LYS A 78 -12.72 -0.14 6.46
N ILE A 79 -12.96 -1.44 6.28
CA ILE A 79 -11.99 -2.50 6.59
C ILE A 79 -10.67 -2.26 5.82
N ILE A 80 -10.72 -1.94 4.53
CA ILE A 80 -9.50 -1.69 3.75
C ILE A 80 -8.74 -0.47 4.30
N LEU A 81 -9.44 0.62 4.61
CA LEU A 81 -8.83 1.85 5.13
C LEU A 81 -8.18 1.64 6.50
N GLU A 82 -8.81 0.85 7.36
CA GLU A 82 -8.29 0.51 8.68
C GLU A 82 -7.10 -0.47 8.58
N GLU A 83 -7.25 -1.58 7.86
CA GLU A 83 -6.26 -2.67 7.87
C GLU A 83 -5.01 -2.38 7.04
N LYS A 84 -5.19 -1.76 5.86
CA LYS A 84 -4.09 -1.49 4.91
C LYS A 84 -3.48 -0.11 5.10
N PHE A 85 -4.30 0.89 5.42
CA PHE A 85 -3.85 2.29 5.50
C PHE A 85 -3.81 2.86 6.93
N ASN A 86 -4.08 2.04 7.95
CA ASN A 86 -4.02 2.40 9.35
C ASN A 86 -4.81 3.69 9.67
N MET A 87 -5.91 3.91 8.94
CA MET A 87 -6.76 5.10 9.07
C MET A 87 -7.87 4.81 10.08
N LYS A 88 -7.95 5.59 11.15
CA LYS A 88 -9.06 5.50 12.12
C LYS A 88 -10.30 6.21 11.55
N LEU A 89 -11.41 5.48 11.39
CA LEU A 89 -12.65 5.93 10.74
C LEU A 89 -13.92 5.71 11.57
#